data_AF-A0A3D2V0A7-F1
#
_entry.id   AF-A0A3D2V0A7-F1
#
_cell.length_a   1.000
_cell.length_b   1.000
_cell.length_c   1.000
_cell.angle_alpha   90.00
_cell.angle_beta   90.00
_cell.angle_gamma   90.00
#
_symmetry.space_group_name_H-M   'P 1'
#
loop_
_entity.id
_entity.type
_entity.pdbx_description
1 polymer ?
#
loop_
_entity_poly.entity_id
_entity_poly.type
_entity_poly.pdbx_seq_one_letter_code
_entity_poly.pdbx_strand_id
1 'polypeptide(L)'
;QIVVNSTGTAAFYVAGGVPKNYINDSVVMSYIFGKDTGGHKYALQMTTDVPHWGGLSGSTLAEAQSWGKVNKEATHSMVFVEPSVSLPLIYGYAFQKGLYKGRPRMDFEWEGDKLTKLARHPHA
;
A
#
# COMPACT_ATOMS: atom_id res chain seq x y z
N GLN A 1 -2.83 12.38 -5.79
CA GLN A 1 -2.66 13.48 -4.81
C GLN A 1 -2.38 12.98 -3.40
N ILE A 2 -3.14 12.01 -2.85
CA ILE A 2 -2.86 11.45 -1.51
C ILE A 2 -1.44 10.89 -1.41
N VAL A 3 -1.04 10.00 -2.32
CA VAL A 3 0.32 9.42 -2.34
C VAL A 3 1.39 10.50 -2.50
N VAL A 4 1.17 11.44 -3.42
CA VAL A 4 2.05 12.59 -3.72
C VAL A 4 2.29 13.49 -2.50
N ASN A 5 1.31 13.64 -1.62
CA ASN A 5 1.38 14.50 -0.44
C ASN A 5 1.69 13.74 0.86
N SER A 6 1.79 12.41 0.80
CA SER A 6 2.13 11.57 1.96
C SER A 6 3.64 11.54 2.20
N THR A 7 4.07 11.57 3.47
CA THR A 7 5.49 11.40 3.85
C THR A 7 5.99 9.96 3.69
N GLY A 8 5.06 9.02 3.56
CA GLY A 8 5.32 7.60 3.33
C GLY A 8 4.01 6.83 3.26
N THR A 9 4.00 5.77 2.46
CA THR A 9 2.81 4.94 2.22
C THR A 9 3.14 3.47 2.47
N ALA A 10 2.11 2.71 2.81
CA ALA A 10 2.15 1.26 2.93
C ALA A 10 1.15 0.68 1.93
N ALA A 11 1.57 -0.33 1.18
CA ALA A 11 0.69 -1.10 0.31
C ALA A 11 0.32 -2.43 0.96
N PHE A 12 -0.97 -2.70 1.05
CA PHE A 12 -1.52 -3.94 1.59
C PHE A 12 -2.39 -4.58 0.51
N TYR A 13 -1.79 -5.51 -0.22
CA TYR A 13 -2.40 -6.18 -1.36
C TYR A 13 -3.16 -7.42 -0.88
N VAL A 14 -4.48 -7.38 -1.05
CA VAL A 14 -5.36 -8.53 -0.85
C VAL A 14 -5.66 -9.12 -2.22
N ALA A 15 -5.15 -10.31 -2.48
CA ALA A 15 -5.08 -10.94 -3.79
C ALA A 15 -4.27 -10.11 -4.82
N GLY A 16 -4.73 -10.05 -6.06
CA GLY A 16 -4.05 -9.41 -7.18
C GLY A 16 -5.00 -8.64 -8.10
N GLY A 17 -4.70 -8.63 -9.39
CA GLY A 17 -5.53 -8.02 -10.44
C GLY A 17 -5.44 -6.50 -10.48
N VAL A 18 -6.51 -5.88 -10.98
CA VAL A 18 -6.61 -4.42 -11.14
C VAL A 18 -6.39 -3.65 -9.83
N PRO A 19 -6.91 -4.08 -8.66
CA PRO A 19 -6.65 -3.37 -7.40
C PRO A 19 -5.17 -3.26 -7.05
N LYS A 20 -4.39 -4.33 -7.26
CA LYS A 20 -2.93 -4.32 -7.05
C LYS A 20 -2.25 -3.33 -7.99
N ASN A 21 -2.65 -3.31 -9.26
CA ASN A 21 -2.12 -2.35 -10.22
C ASN A 21 -2.46 -0.91 -9.88
N TYR A 22 -3.72 -0.64 -9.52
CA TYR A 22 -4.16 0.71 -9.21
C TYR A 22 -3.34 1.34 -8.06
N ILE A 23 -3.03 0.55 -7.03
CA ILE A 23 -2.15 0.98 -5.93
C ILE A 23 -0.74 1.29 -6.46
N ASN A 24 -0.15 0.40 -7.26
CA ASN A 24 1.19 0.60 -7.84
C ASN A 24 1.25 1.81 -8.78
N ASP A 25 0.25 1.97 -9.65
CA ASP A 25 0.17 3.06 -10.61
C ASP A 25 0.03 4.41 -9.89
N SER A 26 -0.56 4.45 -8.68
CA SER A 26 -0.62 5.67 -7.88
C SER A 26 0.77 6.25 -7.53
N VAL A 27 1.80 5.41 -7.44
CA VAL A 27 3.20 5.82 -7.30
C VAL A 27 3.71 6.38 -8.62
N VAL A 28 3.50 5.68 -9.74
CA VAL A 28 3.93 6.13 -11.08
C VAL A 28 3.28 7.47 -11.45
N MET A 29 2.00 7.65 -11.11
CA MET A 29 1.27 8.90 -11.34
C MET A 29 1.85 10.09 -10.55
N SER A 30 2.68 9.87 -9.52
CA SER A 30 3.33 10.98 -8.81
C SER A 30 4.29 11.75 -9.72
N TYR A 31 4.85 11.10 -10.75
CA TYR A 31 5.73 11.75 -11.72
C TYR A 31 5.00 12.83 -12.54
N ILE A 32 3.69 12.69 -12.77
CA ILE A 32 2.88 13.73 -13.43
C ILE A 32 2.84 15.01 -12.58
N PHE A 33 2.93 14.88 -11.26
CA PHE A 33 3.02 16.00 -10.33
C PHE A 33 4.47 16.48 -10.09
N GLY A 34 5.43 16.00 -10.88
CA GLY A 34 6.85 16.34 -10.75
C GLY A 34 7.48 15.84 -9.44
N LYS A 35 6.89 14.85 -8.78
CA LYS A 35 7.41 14.27 -7.54
C LYS A 35 7.78 12.81 -7.71
N ASP A 36 8.97 12.45 -7.25
CA ASP A 36 9.32 11.06 -6.97
C ASP A 36 8.99 10.75 -5.51
N THR A 37 8.07 9.81 -5.28
CA THR A 37 7.69 9.38 -3.92
C THR A 37 8.58 8.26 -3.38
N GLY A 38 9.47 7.70 -4.22
CA GLY A 38 10.37 6.61 -3.87
C GLY A 38 9.66 5.27 -3.65
N GLY A 39 8.40 5.13 -4.07
CA GLY A 39 7.60 3.92 -3.88
C GLY A 39 7.07 3.71 -2.46
N HIS A 40 6.28 2.65 -2.28
CA HIS A 40 5.75 2.29 -0.97
C HIS A 40 6.85 1.85 0.00
N LYS A 41 6.88 2.42 1.21
CA LYS A 41 7.87 2.10 2.28
C LYS A 41 7.61 0.76 2.96
N TYR A 42 6.38 0.28 2.89
CA TYR A 42 5.97 -1.02 3.41
C TYR A 42 5.09 -1.71 2.38
N ALA A 43 5.25 -3.02 2.22
CA ALA A 43 4.43 -3.80 1.30
C ALA A 43 4.10 -5.18 1.88
N LEU A 44 2.82 -5.53 1.95
CA LEU A 44 2.37 -6.86 2.32
C LEU A 44 1.44 -7.38 1.24
N GLN A 45 1.70 -8.58 0.73
CA GLN A 45 0.88 -9.23 -0.28
C GLN A 45 0.42 -10.60 0.21
N MET A 46 -0.89 -10.86 0.12
CA MET A 46 -1.46 -12.20 0.23
C MET A 46 -2.15 -12.56 -1.08
N THR A 47 -1.76 -13.65 -1.72
CA THR A 47 -2.32 -14.06 -3.01
C THR A 47 -2.28 -15.58 -3.14
N THR A 48 -3.13 -16.15 -3.99
CA THR A 48 -3.01 -17.56 -4.42
C THR A 48 -2.30 -17.68 -5.76
N ASP A 49 -2.06 -16.56 -6.45
CA ASP A 49 -1.39 -16.57 -7.75
C ASP A 49 0.12 -16.70 -7.60
N VAL A 50 0.72 -17.43 -8.53
CA VAL A 50 2.10 -17.89 -8.47
C VAL A 50 2.95 -17.15 -9.51
N PRO A 51 4.21 -16.80 -9.19
CA PRO A 51 5.00 -15.89 -10.02
C PRO A 51 5.41 -16.46 -11.38
N HIS A 52 5.48 -17.80 -11.53
CA HIS A 52 6.02 -18.44 -12.74
C HIS A 52 5.18 -18.22 -14.01
N TRP A 53 3.90 -17.85 -13.87
CA TRP A 53 3.06 -17.52 -15.03
C TRP A 53 3.32 -16.13 -15.60
N GLY A 54 4.14 -15.29 -14.93
CA GLY A 54 4.32 -13.89 -15.30
C GLY A 54 3.03 -13.06 -15.15
N GLY A 55 2.05 -13.60 -14.42
CA GLY A 55 0.81 -12.92 -14.12
C GLY A 55 1.04 -11.77 -13.16
N LEU A 56 0.38 -10.64 -13.44
CA LEU A 56 0.45 -9.47 -12.57
C LEU A 56 0.05 -9.78 -11.11
N SER A 57 -0.99 -10.59 -10.94
CA SER A 57 -1.51 -10.98 -9.64
C SER A 57 -0.45 -11.72 -8.81
N GLY A 58 0.34 -12.60 -9.45
CA GLY A 58 1.46 -13.34 -8.87
C GLY A 58 2.81 -12.62 -8.88
N SER A 59 2.91 -11.44 -9.51
CA SER A 59 4.15 -10.65 -9.54
C SER A 59 4.71 -10.43 -8.13
N THR A 60 6.02 -10.65 -7.98
CA THR A 60 6.69 -10.61 -6.68
C THR A 60 6.89 -9.18 -6.20
N LEU A 61 7.07 -9.00 -4.88
CA LEU A 61 7.40 -7.67 -4.34
C LEU A 61 8.81 -7.22 -4.76
N ALA A 62 9.73 -8.15 -4.99
CA ALA A 62 11.06 -7.85 -5.54
C ALA A 62 10.97 -7.32 -6.99
N GLU A 63 10.06 -7.88 -7.79
CA GLU A 63 9.75 -7.31 -9.10
C GLU A 63 9.13 -5.91 -8.96
N ALA A 64 8.18 -5.70 -8.04
CA ALA A 64 7.64 -4.37 -7.80
C ALA A 64 8.72 -3.34 -7.36
N GLN A 65 9.78 -3.78 -6.67
CA GLN A 65 10.93 -2.95 -6.32
C GLN A 65 11.79 -2.57 -7.53
N SER A 66 11.96 -3.45 -8.52
CA SER A 66 12.75 -3.14 -9.72
C SER A 66 12.12 -2.02 -10.56
N TRP A 67 10.79 -1.90 -10.50
CA TRP A 67 10.02 -0.84 -11.15
C TRP A 67 9.83 0.42 -10.29
N GLY A 68 10.35 0.46 -9.06
CA GLY A 68 10.18 1.60 -8.14
C GLY A 68 8.78 1.76 -7.55
N LYS A 69 7.87 0.79 -7.77
CA LYS A 69 6.52 0.78 -7.18
C LYS A 69 6.57 0.57 -5.66
N VAL A 70 7.49 -0.30 -5.25
CA VAL A 70 7.86 -0.53 -3.84
C VAL A 70 9.28 0.00 -3.63
N ASN A 71 9.53 0.65 -2.50
CA ASN A 71 10.86 1.18 -2.20
C ASN A 71 11.89 0.04 -2.08
N LYS A 72 13.14 0.27 -2.53
CA LYS A 72 14.22 -0.73 -2.43
C LYS A 72 14.54 -1.14 -0.99
N GLU A 73 14.35 -0.23 -0.04
CA GLU A 73 14.55 -0.45 1.40
C GLU A 73 13.24 -0.77 2.13
N ALA A 74 12.15 -1.04 1.40
CA ALA A 74 10.86 -1.31 2.01
C ALA A 74 10.93 -2.56 2.90
N THR A 75 10.31 -2.48 4.08
CA THR A 75 10.00 -3.70 4.83
C THR A 75 8.81 -4.37 4.15
N HIS A 76 9.01 -5.59 3.63
CA HIS A 76 7.98 -6.25 2.85
C HIS A 76 7.85 -7.75 3.13
N SER A 77 6.67 -8.30 2.87
CA SER A 77 6.42 -9.74 2.95
C SER A 77 5.34 -10.17 1.97
N MET A 78 5.47 -11.37 1.43
CA MET A 78 4.54 -11.99 0.49
C MET A 78 4.18 -13.37 1.00
N VAL A 79 2.90 -13.69 1.06
CA VAL A 79 2.38 -14.99 1.50
C VAL A 79 1.44 -15.58 0.45
N PHE A 80 1.57 -16.89 0.22
CA PHE A 80 0.74 -17.62 -0.73
C PHE A 80 -0.43 -18.29 -0.01
N VAL A 81 -1.41 -17.47 0.40
CA VAL A 81 -2.58 -17.92 1.18
C VAL A 81 -3.82 -17.20 0.65
N GLU A 82 -4.93 -17.92 0.58
CA GLU A 82 -6.21 -17.38 0.12
C GLU A 82 -6.73 -16.26 1.08
N PRO A 83 -7.30 -15.15 0.57
CA PRO A 83 -7.74 -14.01 1.38
C PRO A 83 -8.73 -14.31 2.51
N SER A 84 -9.69 -15.23 2.31
CA SER A 84 -10.66 -15.60 3.35
C SER A 84 -10.02 -16.28 4.57
N VAL A 85 -8.82 -16.85 4.42
CA VAL A 85 -8.02 -17.39 5.53
C VAL A 85 -7.04 -16.34 6.06
N SER A 86 -6.28 -15.70 5.17
CA SER A 86 -5.18 -14.80 5.57
C SER A 86 -5.66 -13.49 6.20
N LEU A 87 -6.71 -12.87 5.65
CA LEU A 87 -7.16 -11.55 6.09
C LEU A 87 -7.76 -11.57 7.51
N PRO A 88 -8.62 -12.54 7.90
CA PRO A 88 -9.11 -12.62 9.28
C PRO A 88 -8.00 -12.89 10.31
N LEU A 89 -6.97 -13.67 9.95
CA LEU A 89 -5.83 -13.92 10.85
C LEU A 89 -5.01 -12.65 11.10
N ILE A 90 -4.70 -11.90 10.04
CA ILE A 90 -3.96 -10.64 10.13
C ILE A 90 -4.76 -9.61 10.93
N TYR A 91 -6.04 -9.44 10.59
CA TYR A 91 -6.93 -8.51 11.29
C TYR A 91 -7.10 -8.90 12.76
N GLY A 92 -7.40 -10.18 13.03
CA GLY A 92 -7.60 -10.71 14.37
C GLY A 92 -6.40 -10.46 15.26
N TYR A 93 -5.19 -10.73 14.76
CA TYR A 93 -3.95 -10.43 15.49
C TYR A 93 -3.79 -8.93 15.78
N ALA A 94 -3.92 -8.09 14.75
CA ALA A 94 -3.74 -6.64 14.90
C ALA A 94 -4.77 -6.01 15.85
N PHE A 95 -6.01 -6.49 15.80
CA PHE A 95 -7.11 -6.05 16.65
C PHE A 95 -6.91 -6.50 18.10
N GLN A 96 -6.62 -7.78 18.34
CA GLN A 96 -6.39 -8.31 19.69
C GLN A 96 -5.17 -7.69 20.39
N LYS A 97 -4.11 -7.40 19.63
CA LYS A 97 -2.94 -6.67 20.14
C LYS A 97 -3.19 -5.17 20.32
N GLY A 98 -4.33 -4.65 19.87
CA GLY A 98 -4.67 -3.24 19.99
C GLY A 98 -3.73 -2.33 19.20
N LEU A 99 -3.15 -2.80 18.09
CA LEU A 99 -2.16 -2.02 17.31
C LEU A 99 -2.75 -0.74 16.68
N TYR A 100 -4.08 -0.62 16.65
CA TYR A 100 -4.78 0.58 16.21
C TYR A 100 -4.87 1.66 17.31
N LYS A 101 -4.70 1.29 18.59
CA LYS A 101 -4.79 2.23 19.71
C LYS A 101 -3.66 3.26 19.63
N GLY A 102 -4.01 4.53 19.78
CA GLY A 102 -3.05 5.63 19.69
C GLY A 102 -2.55 5.96 18.28
N ARG A 103 -3.11 5.35 17.22
CA ARG A 103 -2.82 5.80 15.85
C ARG A 103 -3.69 7.02 15.53
N PRO A 104 -3.10 8.16 15.13
CA PRO A 104 -3.89 9.33 14.76
C PRO A 104 -4.65 9.05 13.46
N ARG A 105 -5.88 9.55 13.38
CA ARG A 105 -6.66 9.53 12.13
C ARG A 105 -6.00 10.44 11.11
N MET A 106 -6.13 10.13 9.82
CA MET A 106 -5.77 11.05 8.75
C MET A 106 -6.96 11.93 8.37
N ASP A 107 -6.72 13.24 8.37
CA ASP A 107 -7.63 14.26 7.87
C ASP A 107 -7.23 14.69 6.45
N PHE A 108 -8.26 14.84 5.62
CA PHE A 108 -8.15 15.22 4.23
C PHE A 108 -9.06 16.43 4.00
N GLU A 109 -8.52 17.55 3.57
CA GLU A 109 -9.31 18.71 3.14
C GLU A 109 -9.23 18.80 1.61
N TRP A 110 -10.41 18.88 0.98
CA TRP A 110 -10.56 18.89 -0.48
C TRP A 110 -11.28 20.17 -0.90
N GLU A 111 -10.81 20.76 -1.99
CA GLU A 111 -11.47 21.86 -2.70
C GLU A 111 -11.74 21.40 -4.13
N GLY A 112 -12.99 21.01 -4.41
CA GLY A 112 -13.33 20.27 -5.64
C GLY A 112 -12.48 19.00 -5.75
N ASP A 113 -11.73 18.88 -6.86
CA ASP A 113 -10.86 17.74 -7.13
C ASP A 113 -9.43 17.89 -6.57
N LYS A 114 -9.12 18.99 -5.88
CA LYS A 114 -7.77 19.28 -5.37
C LYS A 114 -7.67 18.97 -3.87
N LEU A 115 -6.67 18.17 -3.49
CA LEU A 115 -6.32 17.92 -2.10
C LEU A 115 -5.51 19.10 -1.57
N THR A 116 -6.09 19.91 -0.69
CA THR A 116 -5.46 21.13 -0.16
C THR A 116 -4.66 20.85 1.11
N LYS A 117 -5.10 19.89 1.92
CA LYS A 117 -4.40 19.49 3.15
C LYS A 117 -4.48 17.99 3.41
N LEU A 118 -3.37 17.45 3.88
CA LEU A 118 -3.23 16.07 4.35
C LEU A 118 -2.50 16.12 5.70
N ALA A 119 -3.23 15.97 6.81
CA ALA A 119 -2.66 16.07 8.15
C ALA A 119 -3.18 14.99 9.11
N ARG A 120 -2.35 14.59 10.06
CA ARG A 120 -2.79 13.68 11.13
C ARG A 120 -3.64 14.46 12.13
N HIS A 121 -4.84 13.96 12.43
CA HIS A 121 -5.71 14.52 13.45
C HIS A 121 -4.93 14.56 14.79
N PRO A 122 -4.86 15.70 15.47
CA PRO A 122 -4.25 15.78 16.79
C PRO A 122 -4.98 14.83 17.75
N HIS A 123 -4.25 14.06 18.55
CA HIS A 123 -4.88 13.32 19.63
C HIS A 123 -5.49 14.34 20.61
N ALA A 124 -6.78 14.18 20.93
CA ALA A 124 -7.40 14.85 22.07
C ALA A 124 -6.82 14.29 23.38
#